data_AF-A0A453I7Q2-F1
#
_entry.id   AF-A0A453I7Q2-F1
#
_cell.length_a   1.000
_cell.length_b   1.000
_cell.length_c   1.000
_cell.angle_alpha   90.00
_cell.angle_beta   90.00
_cell.angle_gamma   90.00
#
_symmetry.space_group_name_H-M   'P 1'
#
loop_
_entity.id
_entity.type
_entity.pdbx_description
1 polymer ?
#
loop_
_entity_poly.entity_id
_entity_poly.type
_entity_poly.pdbx_seq_one_letter_code
_entity_poly.pdbx_strand_id
1 'polypeptide(L)'
;QDFLNMFFREQYKPIPLVYNLVLAMLWRHPENVQLEKVKVVHYCAAGSKPWRFTGKEENMDREDIKILARNWWDIYNDESLDFKGLPALAADADELEAAAKKPLRAALAEAGTVKYVTAPSAA
;
A
#
# COMPACT_ATOMS: atom_id res chain seq x y z
N GLN A 1 1.02 -13.32 -5.89
CA GLN A 1 0.36 -12.72 -7.07
C GLN A 1 -0.26 -13.81 -7.94
N ASP A 2 0.51 -14.80 -8.40
CA ASP A 2 0.06 -15.78 -9.38
C ASP A 2 -1.10 -16.67 -8.91
N PHE A 3 -1.12 -17.08 -7.64
CA PHE A 3 -2.25 -17.81 -7.07
C PHE A 3 -3.58 -17.06 -7.21
N LEU A 4 -3.59 -15.74 -6.93
CA LEU A 4 -4.80 -14.92 -7.06
C LEU A 4 -5.19 -14.73 -8.53
N ASN A 5 -4.23 -14.59 -9.43
CA ASN A 5 -4.50 -14.54 -10.87
C ASN A 5 -5.14 -15.84 -11.36
N MET A 6 -4.63 -17.00 -10.93
CA MET A 6 -5.20 -18.31 -11.27
C MET A 6 -6.62 -18.47 -10.70
N PHE A 7 -6.80 -18.08 -9.43
CA PHE A 7 -8.08 -18.21 -8.73
C PHE A 7 -9.17 -17.31 -9.34
N PHE A 8 -8.85 -16.05 -9.66
CA PHE A 8 -9.79 -15.07 -10.21
C PHE A 8 -9.69 -14.88 -11.72
N ARG A 9 -9.11 -15.84 -12.45
CA ARG A 9 -8.81 -15.69 -13.89
C ARG A 9 -10.04 -15.28 -14.73
N GLU A 10 -11.22 -15.79 -14.38
CA GLU A 10 -12.48 -15.52 -15.12
C GLU A 10 -13.17 -14.23 -14.66
N GLN A 11 -12.74 -13.62 -13.54
CA GLN A 11 -13.32 -12.40 -12.97
C GLN A 11 -12.37 -11.20 -13.09
N TYR A 12 -11.19 -11.39 -13.69
CA TYR A 12 -10.18 -10.37 -13.78
C TYR A 12 -10.70 -9.09 -14.47
N LYS A 13 -10.50 -7.95 -13.81
CA LYS A 13 -10.78 -6.62 -14.37
C LYS A 13 -9.52 -5.78 -14.24
N PRO A 14 -8.96 -5.27 -15.35
CA PRO A 14 -7.76 -4.45 -15.28
C PRO A 14 -8.06 -3.15 -14.54
N ILE A 15 -7.18 -2.81 -13.60
CA ILE A 15 -7.23 -1.53 -12.89
C ILE A 15 -6.35 -0.54 -13.68
N PRO A 16 -6.78 0.71 -13.88
CA PRO A 16 -5.96 1.72 -14.53
C PRO A 16 -4.61 1.91 -13.83
N LEU A 17 -3.56 2.15 -14.62
CA LEU A 17 -2.18 2.27 -14.14
C LEU A 17 -2.03 3.30 -13.01
N VAL A 18 -2.81 4.37 -13.03
CA VAL A 18 -2.77 5.42 -11.99
C VAL A 18 -3.09 4.94 -10.58
N TYR A 19 -3.81 3.82 -10.42
CA TYR A 19 -4.15 3.25 -9.12
C TYR A 19 -3.18 2.15 -8.67
N ASN A 20 -2.21 1.78 -9.51
CA ASN A 20 -1.18 0.79 -9.18
C ASN A 20 -0.01 0.96 -10.15
N LEU A 21 0.72 2.08 -10.07
CA LEU A 21 1.85 2.33 -10.95
C LEU A 21 3.00 1.40 -10.56
N VAL A 22 3.16 0.34 -11.35
CA VAL A 22 4.38 -0.49 -11.33
C VAL A 22 5.53 0.35 -11.88
N LEU A 23 6.55 0.61 -11.07
CA LEU A 23 7.65 1.53 -11.42
C LEU A 23 8.29 1.26 -12.78
N ALA A 24 8.40 -0.01 -13.18
CA ALA A 24 8.98 -0.38 -14.47
C ALA A 24 8.29 0.25 -15.68
N MET A 25 7.04 0.70 -15.52
CA MET A 25 6.33 1.43 -16.57
C MET A 25 6.98 2.77 -16.91
N LEU A 26 7.71 3.40 -15.97
CA LEU A 26 8.40 4.69 -16.20
C LEU A 26 9.50 4.61 -17.27
N TRP A 27 10.08 3.42 -17.50
CA TRP A 27 11.14 3.24 -18.50
C TRP A 27 10.80 2.21 -19.58
N ARG A 28 9.85 1.30 -19.35
CA ARG A 28 9.38 0.36 -20.38
C ARG A 28 8.31 0.94 -21.28
N HIS A 29 7.42 1.76 -20.73
CA HIS A 29 6.28 2.35 -21.43
C HIS A 29 6.02 3.79 -20.96
N PRO A 30 7.03 4.68 -21.02
CA PRO A 30 6.92 6.05 -20.51
C PRO A 30 5.75 6.83 -21.15
N GLU A 31 5.41 6.53 -22.40
CA GLU A 31 4.29 7.12 -23.14
C GLU A 31 2.92 6.89 -22.47
N ASN A 32 2.81 5.86 -21.63
CA ASN A 32 1.58 5.49 -20.92
C ASN A 32 1.53 6.04 -19.48
N VAL A 33 2.55 6.78 -19.04
CA VAL A 33 2.63 7.31 -17.67
C VAL A 33 2.47 8.82 -17.67
N GLN A 34 1.45 9.31 -16.97
CA GLN A 34 1.31 10.72 -16.59
C GLN A 34 1.47 10.78 -15.07
N LEU A 35 2.68 11.08 -14.61
CA LEU A 35 3.08 10.89 -13.21
C LEU A 35 2.22 11.72 -12.24
N GLU A 36 1.80 12.91 -12.67
CA GLU A 36 0.99 13.85 -11.89
C GLU A 36 -0.43 13.33 -11.63
N LYS A 37 -0.90 12.36 -12.42
CA LYS A 37 -2.22 11.73 -12.25
C LYS A 37 -2.17 10.44 -11.42
N VAL A 38 -0.97 9.98 -11.06
CA VAL A 38 -0.77 8.74 -10.31
C VAL A 38 -1.22 8.94 -8.88
N LYS A 39 -2.02 8.00 -8.38
CA LYS A 39 -2.56 7.98 -7.01
C LYS A 39 -1.82 7.00 -6.11
N VAL A 40 -1.32 5.90 -6.68
CA VAL A 40 -0.61 4.85 -5.93
C VAL A 40 0.59 4.38 -6.72
N VAL A 41 1.75 4.35 -6.05
CA VAL A 41 3.03 3.89 -6.60
C VAL A 41 3.40 2.55 -5.97
N HIS A 42 3.77 1.59 -6.82
CA HIS A 42 4.20 0.25 -6.41
C HIS A 42 5.71 0.07 -6.61
N TYR A 43 6.45 0.20 -5.50
CA TYR A 43 7.89 0.01 -5.41
C TYR A 43 8.30 -1.48 -5.49
N CYS A 44 8.17 -2.10 -6.66
CA CYS A 44 8.42 -3.53 -6.88
C CYS A 44 9.75 -3.86 -7.59
N ALA A 45 10.41 -2.88 -8.19
CA ALA A 45 11.70 -3.09 -8.85
C ALA A 45 12.85 -3.23 -7.84
N ALA A 46 13.94 -3.90 -8.24
CA ALA A 46 15.16 -3.96 -7.42
C ALA A 46 15.67 -2.52 -7.16
N GLY A 47 16.15 -2.26 -5.94
CA GLY A 47 16.59 -0.93 -5.51
C GLY A 47 15.48 0.10 -5.26
N SER A 48 14.22 -0.20 -5.64
CA SER A 48 13.15 0.79 -5.56
C SER A 48 12.54 0.99 -4.18
N LYS A 49 12.80 0.11 -3.20
CA LYS A 49 12.25 0.24 -1.85
C LYS A 49 12.74 1.57 -1.25
N PRO A 50 11.86 2.55 -0.94
CA PRO A 50 12.31 3.89 -0.55
C PRO A 50 13.24 3.91 0.67
N TRP A 51 12.96 3.06 1.67
CA TRP A 51 13.79 2.91 2.87
C TRP A 51 15.15 2.23 2.65
N ARG A 52 15.43 1.73 1.44
CA ARG A 52 16.73 1.18 1.02
C ARG A 52 17.23 1.82 -0.29
N PHE A 53 16.67 2.96 -0.68
CA PHE A 53 16.97 3.58 -1.95
C PHE A 53 18.41 4.09 -1.98
N THR A 54 19.23 3.57 -2.90
CA THR A 54 20.62 4.02 -3.08
C THR A 54 20.83 4.79 -4.38
N GLY A 55 19.90 4.65 -5.33
CA GLY A 55 20.01 5.21 -6.68
C GLY A 55 21.02 4.52 -7.59
N LYS A 56 21.60 3.39 -7.18
CA LYS A 56 22.68 2.69 -7.92
C LYS A 56 22.17 1.54 -8.77
N GLU A 57 21.04 0.96 -8.42
CA GLU A 57 20.44 -0.13 -9.17
C GLU A 57 19.90 0.35 -10.52
N GLU A 58 19.67 -0.59 -11.44
CA GLU A 58 19.24 -0.29 -12.81
C GLU A 58 18.00 0.62 -12.85
N ASN A 59 18.09 1.72 -13.60
CA ASN A 59 17.05 2.75 -13.74
C ASN A 59 16.76 3.57 -12.47
N MET A 60 17.40 3.31 -11.32
CA MET A 60 17.14 4.03 -10.07
C MET A 60 17.81 5.42 -10.02
N ASP A 61 18.66 5.74 -10.98
CA ASP A 61 19.31 7.04 -11.12
C ASP A 61 18.40 8.12 -11.74
N ARG A 62 17.22 7.72 -12.26
CA ARG A 62 16.25 8.62 -12.88
C ARG A 62 15.66 9.63 -11.90
N GLU A 63 15.38 10.83 -12.40
CA GLU A 63 14.86 11.93 -11.58
C GLU A 63 13.43 11.69 -11.09
N ASP A 64 12.57 11.12 -11.95
CA ASP A 64 11.20 10.76 -11.58
C ASP A 64 11.15 9.78 -10.40
N ILE A 65 12.04 8.78 -10.36
CA ILE A 65 12.14 7.83 -9.26
C ILE A 65 12.69 8.50 -7.99
N LYS A 66 13.69 9.38 -8.11
CA LYS A 66 14.24 10.13 -6.95
C LYS A 66 13.18 11.01 -6.31
N ILE A 67 12.32 11.65 -7.10
CA ILE A 67 11.18 12.44 -6.61
C ILE A 67 10.20 11.53 -5.85
N LEU A 68 9.85 10.36 -6.40
CA LEU A 68 8.96 9.41 -5.72
C LEU A 68 9.54 8.91 -4.39
N ALA A 69 10.83 8.57 -4.35
CA ALA A 69 11.51 8.17 -3.14
C ALA A 69 11.53 9.30 -2.09
N ARG A 70 11.75 10.55 -2.52
CA ARG A 70 11.70 11.74 -1.65
C ARG A 70 10.31 11.92 -1.05
N ASN A 71 9.25 11.90 -1.88
CA ASN A 71 7.87 12.02 -1.42
C ASN A 71 7.51 10.96 -0.37
N TRP A 72 8.02 9.73 -0.52
CA TRP A 72 7.82 8.68 0.48
C TRP A 72 8.49 9.03 1.81
N TRP A 73 9.73 9.55 1.77
CA TRP A 73 10.45 9.98 2.97
C TRP A 73 9.84 11.21 3.63
N ASP A 74 9.32 12.15 2.84
CA ASP A 74 8.62 13.34 3.36
C ASP A 74 7.39 12.92 4.17
N ILE A 75 6.63 11.92 3.69
CA ILE A 75 5.49 11.34 4.43
C ILE A 75 5.97 10.55 5.65
N TYR A 76 7.02 9.72 5.51
CA TYR A 76 7.52 8.90 6.61
C TYR A 76 8.07 9.75 7.78
N ASN A 77 8.72 10.87 7.48
CA ASN A 77 9.28 11.78 8.46
C ASN A 77 8.26 12.81 8.98
N ASP A 78 7.02 12.77 8.52
CA ASP A 78 5.96 13.65 9.02
C ASP A 78 5.45 13.12 10.37
N GLU A 79 6.04 13.61 11.45
CA GLU A 79 5.65 13.28 12.84
C GLU A 79 4.17 13.57 13.15
N SER A 80 3.49 14.40 12.34
CA SER A 80 2.06 14.65 12.52
C SER A 80 1.20 13.41 12.21
N LEU A 81 1.73 12.52 11.36
CA LEU A 81 1.14 11.24 10.99
C LEU A 81 1.52 10.11 11.94
N ASP A 82 2.42 10.35 12.89
CA ASP A 82 2.82 9.35 13.87
C ASP A 82 1.61 8.86 14.64
N PHE A 83 1.58 7.55 14.86
CA PHE A 83 0.55 6.95 15.70
C PHE A 83 0.77 7.40 17.14
N LYS A 84 -0.06 8.35 17.61
CA LYS A 84 0.03 8.98 18.94
C LYS A 84 -0.36 8.06 20.11
N GLY A 85 -0.47 6.75 19.87
CA GLY A 85 -1.05 5.80 20.80
C GLY A 85 -2.56 5.95 20.94
N LEU A 86 -3.18 4.97 21.61
CA LEU A 86 -4.50 5.17 22.18
C LEU A 86 -4.35 6.06 23.42
N PRO A 87 -5.35 6.91 23.77
CA PRO A 87 -5.33 7.63 25.05
C PRO A 87 -5.07 6.63 26.18
N ALA A 88 -4.28 7.02 27.17
CA ALA A 88 -3.89 6.22 28.33
C ALA A 88 -5.12 5.77 29.15
N LEU A 89 -5.83 4.77 28.64
CA LEU A 89 -6.92 4.05 29.26
C LEU A 89 -6.78 2.60 28.82
N ALA A 90 -5.73 1.97 29.34
CA ALA A 90 -5.54 0.53 29.35
C ALA A 90 -4.20 0.26 30.03
N ALA A 91 -4.22 0.13 31.35
CA ALA A 91 -3.12 -0.53 32.06
C ALA A 91 -3.07 -2.05 31.73
N ASP A 92 -4.02 -2.53 30.93
CA ASP A 92 -4.24 -3.91 30.53
C ASP A 92 -4.28 -4.05 28.99
N ALA A 93 -3.51 -4.99 28.44
CA ALA A 93 -3.45 -5.25 27.01
C ALA A 93 -4.83 -5.65 26.42
N ASP A 94 -5.72 -6.26 27.21
CA ASP A 94 -7.06 -6.64 26.78
C ASP A 94 -7.97 -5.42 26.55
N GLU A 95 -7.84 -4.38 27.38
CA GLU A 95 -8.58 -3.12 27.20
C GLU A 95 -8.08 -2.33 25.98
N LEU A 96 -6.77 -2.39 25.71
CA LEU A 96 -6.15 -1.75 24.54
C LEU A 96 -6.63 -2.40 23.24
N GLU A 97 -6.69 -3.74 23.21
CA GLU A 97 -7.19 -4.48 22.07
C GLU A 97 -8.69 -4.24 21.85
N ALA A 98 -9.48 -4.16 22.93
CA ALA A 98 -10.89 -3.81 22.85
C ALA A 98 -11.11 -2.38 22.33
N ALA A 99 -10.29 -1.42 22.76
CA ALA A 99 -10.34 -0.04 22.30
C ALA A 99 -9.92 0.11 20.83
N ALA A 100 -8.84 -0.57 20.40
CA ALA A 100 -8.37 -0.57 19.01
C ALA A 100 -9.37 -1.22 18.05
N LYS A 101 -10.11 -2.23 18.51
CA LYS A 101 -11.15 -2.90 17.71
C LYS A 101 -12.44 -2.07 17.60
N LYS A 102 -12.63 -1.04 18.42
CA LYS A 102 -13.87 -0.25 18.44
C LYS A 102 -14.07 0.60 17.18
N PRO A 103 -13.06 1.37 16.68
CA PRO A 103 -13.15 2.05 15.38
C PRO A 103 -13.36 1.08 14.22
N LEU A 104 -12.62 -0.03 14.22
CA LEU A 104 -12.73 -1.05 13.17
C LEU A 104 -14.12 -1.69 13.14
N ARG A 105 -14.69 -2.02 14.31
CA ARG A 105 -16.06 -2.56 14.42
C ARG A 105 -17.12 -1.55 14.03
N ALA A 106 -16.94 -0.26 14.37
CA ALA A 106 -17.85 0.80 13.95
C ALA A 106 -17.85 0.95 12.42
N ALA A 107 -16.67 0.98 11.79
CA ALA A 107 -16.53 1.04 10.34
C ALA A 107 -17.12 -0.21 9.66
N LEU A 108 -16.94 -1.41 10.23
CA LEU A 108 -17.53 -2.65 9.71
C LEU A 108 -19.06 -2.68 9.87
N ALA A 109 -19.60 -2.13 10.96
CA ALA A 109 -21.04 -2.03 11.17
C ALA A 109 -21.69 -1.03 10.19
N GLU A 110 -21.02 0.08 9.90
CA GLU A 110 -21.44 1.05 8.89
C GLU A 110 -21.38 0.47 7.47
N ALA A 111 -20.36 -0.35 7.17
CA ALA A 111 -20.23 -1.02 5.88
C ALA A 111 -21.31 -2.09 5.61
N GLY A 112 -22.15 -2.43 6.59
CA GLY A 112 -23.25 -3.37 6.45
C GLY A 112 -22.81 -4.82 6.26
N THR A 113 -23.74 -5.70 5.88
CA THR A 113 -23.47 -7.13 5.71
C THR A 113 -22.67 -7.40 4.43
N VAL A 114 -21.37 -7.60 4.56
CA VAL A 114 -20.51 -8.06 3.46
C VAL A 114 -20.67 -9.58 3.30
N LYS A 115 -21.00 -10.06 2.10
CA LYS A 115 -20.93 -11.50 1.80
C LYS A 115 -19.46 -11.92 1.78
N TYR A 116 -18.99 -12.53 2.86
CA TYR A 116 -17.65 -13.10 2.93
C TYR A 116 -17.72 -14.62 2.86
N VAL A 117 -16.72 -15.23 2.23
CA VAL A 117 -16.50 -16.67 2.24
C VAL A 117 -15.38 -16.93 3.25
N THR A 118 -15.62 -17.81 4.21
CA THR A 118 -14.59 -18.20 5.18
C THR A 118 -13.47 -18.93 4.44
N ALA A 119 -12.22 -18.54 4.70
CA ALA A 119 -11.07 -19.28 4.20
C ALA A 119 -11.08 -20.71 4.81
N PRO A 120 -10.69 -21.75 4.06
CA PRO A 120 -10.53 -23.08 4.61
C PRO A 120 -9.52 -23.07 5.77
N SER A 121 -9.70 -23.96 6.75
CA SER A 121 -8.69 -24.17 7.79
C SER A 121 -7.38 -24.58 7.15
N ALA A 122 -6.29 -23.88 7.47
CA ALA A 122 -4.96 -24.35 7.16
C ALA A 122 -4.70 -25.64 7.98
N ALA A 123 -4.17 -26.66 7.32
CA ALA A 123 -3.66 -27.89 7.94
C ALA A 123 -2.17 -27.74 8.24
#